data_AF-A0A3N9UUJ9-F1
#
_entry.id   AF-A0A3N9UUJ9-F1
#
_cell.length_a   1.000
_cell.length_b   1.000
_cell.length_c   1.000
_cell.angle_alpha   90.00
_cell.angle_beta   90.00
_cell.angle_gamma   90.00
#
_symmetry.space_group_name_H-M   'P 1'
#
loop_
_entity.id
_entity.type
_entity.pdbx_description
1 polymer ?
#
loop_
_entity_poly.entity_id
_entity_poly.type
_entity_poly.pdbx_seq_one_letter_code
_entity_poly.pdbx_strand_id
1 'polypeptide(L)'
;MRPRYIIEDLLESGVDPGILAALPENIGQHYESLGFPSQGVATRLFRAGILRPKGKSMVQNSAGKKVLRTLWGRGVHFEVFLDYWHQNKQHYRNRLAVFQDCRQSVAV
;
A
#
# COMPACT_ATOMS: atom_id res chain seq x y z
N MET A 1 -0.77 17.60 0.10
CA MET A 1 -0.28 16.28 0.54
C MET A 1 1.22 16.19 0.23
N ARG A 2 2.09 15.69 1.11
CA ARG A 2 3.53 15.55 0.82
C ARG A 2 3.87 14.07 0.55
N PRO A 3 4.23 13.68 -0.69
CA PRO A 3 4.49 12.28 -1.07
C PRO A 3 5.53 11.56 -0.21
N ARG A 4 6.51 12.31 0.30
CA ARG A 4 7.53 11.82 1.23
C ARG A 4 6.95 11.09 2.45
N TYR A 5 5.98 11.70 3.14
CA TYR A 5 5.42 11.12 4.36
C TYR A 5 4.66 9.82 4.08
N ILE A 6 4.08 9.68 2.88
CA ILE A 6 3.37 8.48 2.49
C ILE A 6 4.34 7.33 2.27
N ILE A 7 5.46 7.59 1.61
CA ILE A 7 6.51 6.60 1.46
C ILE A 7 7.05 6.19 2.83
N GLU A 8 7.31 7.15 3.72
CA GLU A 8 7.77 6.87 5.09
C GLU A 8 6.74 6.03 5.87
N ASP A 9 5.45 6.40 5.86
CA ASP A 9 4.36 5.64 6.50
C ASP A 9 4.25 4.20 5.97
N LEU A 10 4.43 4.02 4.66
CA LEU A 10 4.41 2.70 4.02
C LEU A 10 5.58 1.84 4.51
N LEU A 11 6.79 2.40 4.52
CA LEU A 11 7.99 1.73 4.99
C LEU A 11 7.87 1.34 6.47
N GLU A 12 7.36 2.24 7.33
CA GLU A 12 7.10 1.96 8.75
C GLU A 12 6.05 0.86 8.93
N SER A 13 5.05 0.83 8.06
CA SER A 13 4.05 -0.26 8.01
C SER A 13 4.63 -1.56 7.45
N GLY A 14 5.89 -1.58 6.98
CA GLY A 14 6.55 -2.71 6.34
C GLY A 14 6.02 -3.03 4.95
N VAL A 15 5.45 -2.03 4.28
CA VAL A 15 4.94 -2.13 2.92
C VAL A 15 5.96 -1.51 1.97
N ASP A 16 6.37 -2.26 0.94
CA ASP A 16 7.17 -1.71 -0.15
C ASP A 16 6.32 -0.72 -0.97
N PRO A 17 6.68 0.58 -1.04
CA PRO A 17 5.98 1.55 -1.88
C PRO A 17 5.95 1.15 -3.36
N GLY A 18 6.89 0.30 -3.81
CA GLY A 18 6.91 -0.28 -5.15
C GLY A 18 5.65 -1.09 -5.48
N ILE A 19 5.01 -1.73 -4.50
CA ILE A 19 3.76 -2.47 -4.72
C ILE A 19 2.63 -1.50 -5.09
N LEU A 20 2.56 -0.36 -4.41
CA LEU A 20 1.62 0.70 -4.77
C LEU A 20 1.92 1.27 -6.14
N ALA A 21 3.20 1.52 -6.46
CA ALA A 21 3.61 2.02 -7.78
C ALA A 21 3.23 1.08 -8.93
N ALA A 22 3.15 -0.22 -8.68
CA ALA A 22 2.74 -1.23 -9.66
C ALA A 22 1.21 -1.36 -9.82
N LEU A 23 0.40 -0.61 -9.05
CA LEU A 23 -1.06 -0.69 -9.12
C LEU A 23 -1.56 -0.29 -10.53
N PRO A 24 -2.33 -1.14 -11.24
CA PRO A 24 -2.86 -0.80 -12.56
C PRO A 24 -3.89 0.33 -12.48
N GLU A 25 -3.97 1.18 -13.52
CA GLU A 25 -4.86 2.34 -13.55
C GLU A 25 -6.36 1.97 -13.51
N ASN A 26 -6.71 0.90 -14.24
CA ASN A 26 -8.10 0.53 -14.50
C ASN A 26 -8.62 -0.60 -13.62
N ILE A 27 -7.78 -1.20 -12.78
CA ILE A 27 -8.14 -2.38 -11.99
C ILE A 27 -8.18 -2.01 -10.50
N GLY A 28 -9.29 -2.33 -9.85
CA GLY A 28 -9.39 -2.28 -8.39
C GLY A 28 -8.93 -3.61 -7.77
N GLN A 29 -8.17 -3.56 -6.69
CA GLN A 29 -7.65 -4.74 -6.01
C GLN A 29 -7.98 -4.75 -4.52
N HIS A 30 -8.02 -5.93 -3.92
CA HIS A 30 -8.10 -6.06 -2.46
C HIS A 30 -6.81 -5.55 -1.81
N TYR A 31 -6.90 -5.07 -0.57
CA TYR A 31 -5.73 -4.54 0.13
C TYR A 31 -4.66 -5.62 0.35
N GLU A 32 -5.07 -6.88 0.52
CA GLU A 32 -4.13 -8.01 0.62
C GLU A 32 -3.38 -8.26 -0.68
N SER A 33 -4.04 -8.14 -1.83
CA SER A 33 -3.40 -8.27 -3.15
C SER A 33 -2.40 -7.13 -3.40
N LEU A 34 -2.59 -5.99 -2.75
CA LEU A 34 -1.65 -4.87 -2.72
C LEU A 34 -0.55 -5.03 -1.67
N GLY A 35 -0.44 -6.20 -1.03
CA GLY A 35 0.59 -6.49 -0.03
C GLY A 35 0.44 -5.69 1.26
N PHE A 36 -0.72 -5.08 1.53
CA PHE A 36 -0.91 -4.34 2.77
C PHE A 36 -1.21 -5.28 3.93
N PRO A 37 -0.62 -5.04 5.12
CA PRO A 37 -0.82 -5.88 6.29
C PRO A 37 -2.24 -5.76 6.88
N SER A 38 -2.98 -4.70 6.56
CA SER A 38 -4.35 -4.51 7.05
C SER A 38 -5.15 -3.53 6.19
N GLN A 39 -6.48 -3.62 6.31
CA GLN A 39 -7.41 -2.63 5.73
C GLN A 39 -7.18 -1.21 6.26
N GLY A 40 -6.59 -1.07 7.46
CA GLY A 40 -6.26 0.23 8.04
C GLY A 40 -5.25 1.01 7.19
N VAL A 41 -4.26 0.33 6.60
CA VAL A 41 -3.28 0.95 5.70
C VAL A 41 -3.98 1.49 4.45
N ALA A 42 -4.82 0.68 3.80
CA ALA A 42 -5.59 1.10 2.62
C ALA A 42 -6.49 2.32 2.94
N THR A 43 -7.09 2.33 4.13
CA THR A 43 -7.96 3.43 4.58
C THR A 43 -7.17 4.73 4.80
N ARG A 44 -5.95 4.66 5.34
CA ARG A 44 -5.07 5.84 5.47
C ARG A 44 -4.67 6.38 4.11
N LEU A 45 -4.27 5.51 3.19
CA LEU A 45 -3.92 5.89 1.82
C LEU A 45 -5.11 6.48 1.05
N PHE A 46 -6.32 6.00 1.31
CA PHE A 46 -7.56 6.60 0.81
C PHE A 46 -7.76 8.02 1.34
N ARG A 47 -7.64 8.23 2.66
CA ARG A 47 -7.74 9.58 3.27
C ARG A 47 -6.68 10.53 2.73
N ALA A 48 -5.52 10.00 2.38
CA ALA A 48 -4.45 10.78 1.78
C ALA A 48 -4.66 11.04 0.28
N GLY A 49 -5.64 10.39 -0.37
CA GLY A 49 -5.95 10.55 -1.79
C GLY A 49 -5.10 9.69 -2.74
N ILE A 50 -4.27 8.77 -2.21
CA ILE A 50 -3.49 7.82 -3.02
C ILE A 50 -4.35 6.71 -3.57
N LEU A 51 -5.28 6.20 -2.76
CA LEU A 51 -6.24 5.19 -3.18
C LEU A 51 -7.63 5.79 -3.31
N ARG A 52 -8.46 5.17 -4.14
CA ARG A 52 -9.91 5.40 -4.16
C ARG A 52 -10.67 4.08 -4.21
N PRO A 53 -11.89 4.01 -3.66
CA PRO A 53 -12.76 2.87 -3.88
C PRO A 53 -13.15 2.80 -5.37
N LYS A 54 -12.97 1.63 -5.98
CA LYS A 54 -13.42 1.31 -7.36
C LYS A 54 -14.66 0.42 -7.37
N GLY A 55 -14.98 -0.21 -6.25
CA GLY A 55 -16.12 -1.11 -6.13
C GLY A 55 -16.06 -1.94 -4.87
N LYS A 56 -16.95 -2.93 -4.80
CA LYS A 56 -16.98 -3.93 -3.73
C LYS A 56 -17.02 -5.31 -4.35
N SER A 57 -16.34 -6.26 -3.71
CA SER A 57 -16.38 -7.68 -4.07
C SER A 57 -16.72 -8.50 -2.84
N MET A 58 -17.46 -9.59 -3.03
CA MET A 58 -17.81 -10.53 -1.98
C MET A 58 -16.71 -11.57 -1.87
N VAL A 59 -16.10 -11.71 -0.69
CA VAL A 59 -15.09 -12.72 -0.43
C VAL A 59 -15.48 -13.59 0.75
N GLN A 60 -14.99 -14.82 0.78
CA GLN A 60 -15.16 -15.70 1.93
C GLN A 60 -14.00 -15.49 2.90
N ASN A 61 -14.29 -15.24 4.17
CA ASN A 61 -13.25 -15.13 5.20
C ASN A 61 -12.81 -16.52 5.69
N SER A 62 -11.79 -16.55 6.55
CA SER A 62 -11.23 -17.78 7.14
C SER A 62 -12.24 -18.63 7.91
N ALA A 63 -13.34 -18.03 8.38
CA ALA A 63 -14.44 -18.69 9.08
C ALA A 63 -15.57 -19.13 8.12
N GLY A 64 -15.35 -19.09 6.81
CA GLY A 64 -16.33 -19.50 5.80
C GLY A 64 -17.47 -18.51 5.56
N LYS A 65 -17.47 -17.33 6.20
CA LYS A 65 -18.53 -16.31 6.03
C LYS A 65 -18.24 -15.41 4.83
N LYS A 66 -19.28 -15.10 4.04
CA LYS A 66 -19.21 -14.11 2.96
C LYS A 66 -19.16 -12.70 3.54
N VAL A 67 -18.17 -11.90 3.13
CA VAL A 67 -17.94 -10.53 3.60
C VAL A 67 -17.73 -9.63 2.38
N LEU A 68 -18.36 -8.46 2.39
CA LEU A 68 -18.11 -7.43 1.38
C LEU A 68 -16.78 -6.73 1.65
N ARG A 69 -15.93 -6.63 0.62
CA ARG A 69 -14.65 -5.93 0.67
C ARG A 69 -14.54 -4.90 -0.41
N THR A 70 -13.92 -3.77 -0.07
CA THR A 70 -13.61 -2.70 -1.01
C THR A 70 -12.49 -3.12 -1.95
N LEU A 71 -12.65 -2.79 -3.23
CA LEU A 71 -11.60 -2.81 -4.23
C LEU A 71 -10.99 -1.42 -4.33
N TRP A 72 -9.66 -1.34 -4.19
CA TRP A 72 -8.90 -0.10 -4.20
C TRP A 72 -8.21 0.09 -5.54
N GLY A 73 -8.33 1.28 -6.12
CA GLY A 73 -7.60 1.69 -7.32
C GLY A 73 -6.86 3.01 -7.10
N ARG A 74 -6.19 3.51 -8.14
CA ARG A 74 -5.46 4.78 -8.12
C ARG A 74 -6.36 5.96 -7.78
N GLY A 75 -6.03 6.70 -6.74
CA GLY A 75 -6.69 7.93 -6.30
C GLY A 75 -6.16 9.18 -7.02
N VAL A 76 -6.71 10.34 -6.64
CA VAL A 76 -6.43 11.64 -7.29
C VAL A 76 -4.99 12.13 -7.12
N HIS A 77 -4.29 11.67 -6.08
CA HIS A 77 -2.90 12.05 -5.80
C HIS A 77 -1.91 10.93 -6.12
N PHE A 78 -2.37 9.86 -6.77
CA PHE A 78 -1.53 8.70 -7.06
C PHE A 78 -0.35 9.05 -7.97
N GLU A 79 -0.58 9.80 -9.05
CA GLU A 79 0.48 10.16 -10.00
C GLU A 79 1.57 11.03 -9.35
N VAL A 80 1.19 11.95 -8.46
CA VAL A 80 2.16 12.75 -7.67
C VAL A 80 3.01 11.87 -6.76
N PHE A 81 2.42 10.83 -6.16
CA PHE A 81 3.17 9.83 -5.41
C PHE A 81 4.10 9.01 -6.31
N LEU A 82 3.62 8.60 -7.49
CA LEU A 82 4.37 7.78 -8.43
C LEU A 82 5.62 8.52 -8.95
N ASP A 83 5.45 9.77 -9.35
CA ASP A 83 6.55 10.64 -9.78
C ASP A 83 7.61 10.78 -8.68
N TYR A 84 7.17 11.09 -7.46
CA TYR A 84 8.07 11.23 -6.33
C TYR A 84 8.78 9.90 -5.99
N TRP A 85 8.07 8.77 -6.02
CA TRP A 85 8.66 7.46 -5.84
C TRP A 85 9.73 7.19 -6.90
N HIS A 86 9.45 7.41 -8.19
CA HIS A 86 10.42 7.15 -9.25
C HIS A 86 11.68 8.00 -9.13
N GLN A 87 11.56 9.27 -8.75
CA GLN A 87 12.69 10.17 -8.52
C GLN A 87 13.55 9.75 -7.32
N ASN A 88 12.95 9.10 -6.31
CA ASN A 88 13.61 8.82 -5.03
C ASN A 88 13.79 7.32 -4.73
N LYS A 89 13.38 6.42 -5.63
CA LYS A 89 13.34 4.96 -5.36
C LYS A 89 14.69 4.40 -4.90
N GLN A 90 15.80 4.95 -5.40
CA GLN A 90 17.14 4.51 -5.03
C GLN A 90 17.51 4.92 -3.60
N HIS A 91 17.07 6.09 -3.15
CA HIS A 91 17.23 6.54 -1.77
C HIS A 91 16.47 5.62 -0.79
N TYR A 92 15.25 5.21 -1.17
CA TYR A 92 14.40 4.38 -0.32
C TYR A 92 14.74 2.89 -0.34
N ARG A 93 15.33 2.37 -1.42
CA ARG A 93 15.83 0.98 -1.48
C ARG A 93 16.83 0.66 -0.37
N ASN A 94 17.76 1.56 -0.11
CA ASN A 94 18.76 1.39 0.95
C ASN A 94 18.11 1.37 2.35
N ARG A 95 17.01 2.10 2.54
CA ARG A 95 16.25 2.10 3.81
C ARG A 95 15.40 0.85 3.97
N LEU A 96 14.82 0.33 2.89
CA LEU A 96 14.01 -0.90 2.88
C LEU A 96 14.82 -2.12 3.33
N ALA A 97 16.08 -2.23 2.88
CA ALA A 97 17.00 -3.28 3.30
C ALA A 97 17.21 -3.26 4.84
N VAL A 98 17.46 -2.08 5.40
CA VAL A 98 17.66 -1.90 6.86
C VAL A 98 16.41 -2.29 7.66
N PHE A 99 15.20 -1.99 7.16
CA PHE A 99 13.96 -2.37 7.86
C PHE A 99 13.64 -3.87 7.79
N GLN A 100 14.01 -4.55 6.70
CA GLN A 100 13.87 -6.01 6.59
C GLN A 100 14.82 -6.74 7.54
N ASP A 101 16.07 -6.27 7.66
CA ASP A 101 17.06 -6.85 8.58
C ASP A 101 16.65 -6.65 10.05
N CYS A 102 16.11 -5.49 10.41
CA CYS A 102 15.61 -5.23 11.77
C CYS A 102 14.41 -6.10 12.17
N ARG A 103 13.58 -6.57 11.22
CA ARG A 103 12.47 -7.50 11.55
C ARG A 103 12.93 -8.94 11.73
N GLN A 104 14.04 -9.35 11.12
CA GLN A 104 14.59 -10.70 11.32
C GLN A 104 15.34 -10.84 12.65
N SER A 105 15.88 -9.75 13.19
CA SER A 105 16.67 -9.79 14.44
C SER A 105 15.83 -9.91 15.73
N VAL A 106 14.50 -9.87 15.66
CA VAL A 106 13.59 -10.01 16.83
C VAL A 106 12.94 -11.40 16.89
N ALA A 107 13.61 -12.41 16.32
CA ALA A 107 13.28 -13.81 16.54
C ALA A 107 14.38 -14.47 17.38
N VAL A 108 14.36 -14.22 18.69
CA VAL A 108 15.07 -15.01 19.71
C VAL A 108 14.12 -15.25 20.87
#